data_AF-A0A091D8X4-F1
#
_entry.id   AF-A0A091D8X4-F1
#
_cell.length_a   1.000
_cell.length_b   1.000
_cell.length_c   1.000
_cell.angle_alpha   90.00
_cell.angle_beta   90.00
_cell.angle_gamma   90.00
#
_symmetry.space_group_name_H-M   'P 1'
#
loop_
_entity.id
_entity.type
_entity.pdbx_description
1 polymer ?
#
loop_
_entity_poly.entity_id
_entity_poly.type
_entity_poly.pdbx_seq_one_letter_code
_entity_poly.pdbx_strand_id
1 'polypeptide(L)'
;GDIGNYYYGQGHPMKPHRIRMTHNLLLNYGLYRKMEIYRPHKATAEEMTKYHSDEYIKFLRSIRPDNMSEYSKQMQRFNVGEDCPVFDGLFEFCQLSTGGSVAGAVKLNRQQTDMAVNWAGGLHHAKKSEASGFCYVNDIVLAILELLKYHQRVLYIDIDIHHGDGVEEAFYTTDRVMTVSFHKYGEYFPGTGDLRDIGAGKGKYYAVNFPMRDGIDDESYGQIFKPIISKVMEMYQPSAVVLQCGADSLSGDRLGCFNLTVKGHAKCVEVVKTFNLPLLMLGGGGYTIRNVARCWTYETAAALDCEIPNELPYNDYFEYFGPDFKLHISPSNMTNQNTPEYMEKIKQRLFENLRMLPHAPGVQMQAIPEDAVREDSGDEDGEDPDRRISIRASDKRIACDEEFSDSEDEGEGGRRNVADHKKGAKKARIEEDKKESEDKKTDVKEEDKSKDNSGEKTDTKG
;
A
#
# COMPACT_ATOMS: atom_id res chain seq x y z
N GLY A 1 2.21 -15.91 1.56
CA GLY A 1 2.45 -15.78 3.02
C GLY A 1 1.25 -16.27 3.81
N ASP A 2 1.41 -16.43 5.12
CA ASP A 2 0.53 -17.22 6.00
C ASP A 2 -0.80 -16.54 6.37
N ILE A 3 -0.89 -15.22 6.15
CA ILE A 3 -2.02 -14.36 6.55
C ILE A 3 -3.40 -14.88 6.11
N GLY A 4 -3.48 -15.55 4.96
CA GLY A 4 -4.72 -16.12 4.41
C GLY A 4 -5.18 -17.43 5.05
N ASN A 5 -4.48 -17.95 6.06
CA ASN A 5 -4.85 -19.15 6.83
C ASN A 5 -5.55 -18.84 8.15
N TYR A 6 -5.33 -17.66 8.75
CA TYR A 6 -5.95 -17.31 10.04
C TYR A 6 -7.47 -17.18 9.90
N TYR A 7 -8.20 -17.68 10.89
CA TYR A 7 -9.64 -17.92 10.81
C TYR A 7 -10.35 -17.44 12.09
N TYR A 8 -11.13 -16.37 11.96
CA TYR A 8 -11.84 -15.74 13.10
C TYR A 8 -12.93 -16.64 13.72
N GLY A 9 -13.38 -17.70 13.04
CA GLY A 9 -14.37 -18.64 13.55
C GLY A 9 -15.54 -18.91 12.60
N GLN A 10 -16.39 -19.85 12.98
CA GLN A 10 -17.57 -20.24 12.20
C GLN A 10 -18.60 -19.09 12.17
N GLY A 11 -19.20 -18.84 11.00
CA GLY A 11 -20.16 -17.75 10.78
C GLY A 11 -19.54 -16.35 10.63
N HIS A 12 -18.42 -16.07 11.30
CA HIS A 12 -17.80 -14.74 11.40
C HIS A 12 -17.58 -14.05 10.03
N PRO A 13 -17.91 -12.76 9.88
CA PRO A 13 -17.83 -12.06 8.59
C PRO A 13 -16.39 -11.79 8.13
N MET A 14 -15.46 -11.46 9.03
CA MET A 14 -14.06 -11.20 8.68
C MET A 14 -13.37 -12.49 8.21
N LYS A 15 -12.70 -12.41 7.06
CA LYS A 15 -12.04 -13.55 6.42
C LYS A 15 -10.67 -13.14 5.85
N PRO A 16 -9.57 -13.31 6.60
CA PRO A 16 -8.21 -13.02 6.13
C PRO A 16 -7.84 -13.69 4.79
N HIS A 17 -8.51 -14.79 4.44
CA HIS A 17 -8.43 -15.43 3.12
C HIS A 17 -8.59 -14.46 1.92
N ARG A 18 -9.38 -13.37 2.05
CA ARG A 18 -9.54 -12.33 1.00
C ARG A 18 -8.21 -11.69 0.57
N ILE A 19 -7.24 -11.61 1.49
CA ILE A 19 -5.88 -11.11 1.23
C ILE A 19 -5.12 -12.09 0.31
N ARG A 20 -5.30 -13.41 0.52
CA ARG A 20 -4.71 -14.44 -0.34
C ARG A 20 -5.37 -14.48 -1.73
N MET A 21 -6.69 -14.30 -1.81
CA MET A 21 -7.38 -14.16 -3.10
C MET A 21 -6.85 -12.96 -3.89
N THR A 22 -6.69 -11.81 -3.23
CA THR A 22 -6.10 -10.60 -3.82
C THR A 22 -4.68 -10.88 -4.33
N HIS A 23 -3.79 -11.42 -3.50
CA HIS A 23 -2.41 -11.73 -3.88
C HIS A 23 -2.33 -12.70 -5.07
N ASN A 24 -3.23 -13.70 -5.13
CA ASN A 24 -3.28 -14.66 -6.23
C ASN A 24 -3.80 -14.04 -7.54
N LEU A 25 -4.72 -13.07 -7.50
CA LEU A 25 -5.08 -12.25 -8.65
C LEU A 25 -3.92 -11.35 -9.12
N LEU A 26 -3.23 -10.67 -8.20
CA LEU A 26 -2.07 -9.81 -8.51
C LEU A 26 -0.94 -10.59 -9.21
N LEU A 27 -0.72 -11.85 -8.80
CA LEU A 27 0.20 -12.78 -9.47
C LEU A 27 -0.27 -13.12 -10.89
N ASN A 28 -1.52 -13.55 -11.07
CA ASN A 28 -2.02 -14.00 -12.37
C ASN A 28 -2.32 -12.87 -13.37
N TYR A 29 -2.56 -11.64 -12.91
CA TYR A 29 -2.50 -10.43 -13.75
C TYR A 29 -1.06 -10.01 -14.11
N GLY A 30 -0.05 -10.63 -13.49
CA GLY A 30 1.35 -10.33 -13.74
C GLY A 30 1.82 -8.97 -13.21
N LEU A 31 1.07 -8.37 -12.26
CA LEU A 31 1.38 -7.06 -11.65
C LEU A 31 2.58 -7.14 -10.70
N TYR A 32 2.84 -8.32 -10.12
CA TYR A 32 4.01 -8.60 -9.30
C TYR A 32 5.35 -8.25 -9.96
N ARG A 33 5.42 -8.21 -11.29
CA ARG A 33 6.62 -7.85 -12.07
C ARG A 33 6.87 -6.35 -12.19
N LYS A 34 6.05 -5.52 -11.51
CA LYS A 34 6.11 -4.05 -11.54
C LYS A 34 6.27 -3.44 -10.14
N MET A 35 6.42 -4.27 -9.10
CA MET A 35 6.47 -3.83 -7.70
C MET A 35 7.35 -4.75 -6.87
N GLU A 36 8.09 -4.17 -5.92
CA GLU A 36 8.88 -4.93 -4.95
C GLU A 36 7.97 -5.65 -3.95
N ILE A 37 8.11 -6.97 -3.84
CA ILE A 37 7.29 -7.81 -2.95
C ILE A 37 8.11 -8.26 -1.74
N TYR A 38 7.78 -7.68 -0.58
CA TYR A 38 8.38 -8.04 0.70
C TYR A 38 7.50 -8.99 1.50
N ARG A 39 8.12 -9.92 2.25
CA ARG A 39 7.46 -10.62 3.36
C ARG A 39 7.67 -9.79 4.62
N PRO A 40 6.60 -9.32 5.30
CA PRO A 40 6.78 -8.51 6.51
C PRO A 40 7.41 -9.31 7.64
N HIS A 41 8.15 -8.63 8.52
CA HIS A 41 8.54 -9.19 9.80
C HIS A 41 7.29 -9.38 10.69
N LYS A 42 7.39 -10.23 11.71
CA LYS A 42 6.39 -10.27 12.78
C LYS A 42 6.67 -9.12 13.74
N ALA A 43 5.87 -8.06 13.69
CA ALA A 43 6.03 -6.88 14.55
C ALA A 43 6.13 -7.30 16.03
N THR A 44 7.09 -6.74 16.74
CA THR A 44 7.38 -7.05 18.14
C THR A 44 6.33 -6.46 19.08
N ALA A 45 6.30 -6.98 20.31
CA ALA A 45 5.50 -6.37 21.36
C ALA A 45 5.96 -4.92 21.68
N GLU A 46 7.24 -4.60 21.46
CA GLU A 46 7.78 -3.25 21.70
C GLU A 46 7.30 -2.24 20.64
N GLU A 47 7.21 -2.65 19.37
CA GLU A 47 6.58 -1.85 18.31
C GLU A 47 5.10 -1.60 18.64
N MET A 48 4.37 -2.64 19.05
CA MET A 48 2.94 -2.51 19.39
C MET A 48 2.70 -1.58 20.60
N THR A 49 3.56 -1.60 21.62
CA THR A 49 3.43 -0.73 22.80
C THR A 49 3.89 0.72 22.59
N LYS A 50 4.37 1.09 21.39
CA LYS A 50 4.53 2.52 21.03
C LYS A 50 3.17 3.25 21.01
N TYR A 51 2.06 2.53 20.75
CA TYR A 51 0.70 3.03 20.94
C TYR A 51 -0.07 2.30 22.04
N HIS A 52 -0.17 0.97 21.99
CA HIS A 52 -1.05 0.21 22.89
C HIS A 52 -0.48 0.08 24.31
N SER A 53 -1.32 -0.22 25.30
CA SER A 53 -0.85 -0.50 26.66
C SER A 53 -0.15 -1.86 26.78
N ASP A 54 0.90 -1.92 27.61
CA ASP A 54 1.67 -3.15 27.86
C ASP A 54 0.82 -4.30 28.39
N GLU A 55 -0.19 -4.01 29.21
CA GLU A 55 -1.13 -5.01 29.72
C GLU A 55 -1.95 -5.65 28.58
N TYR A 56 -2.42 -4.84 27.64
CA TYR A 56 -3.24 -5.29 26.51
C TYR A 56 -2.42 -6.12 25.51
N ILE A 57 -1.22 -5.65 25.12
CA ILE A 57 -0.33 -6.42 24.23
C ILE A 57 0.17 -7.70 24.90
N LYS A 58 0.46 -7.67 26.21
CA LYS A 58 0.78 -8.88 26.98
C LYS A 58 -0.38 -9.87 27.03
N PHE A 59 -1.62 -9.40 27.16
CA PHE A 59 -2.82 -10.21 27.07
C PHE A 59 -2.98 -10.84 25.68
N LEU A 60 -2.94 -10.05 24.59
CA LEU A 60 -3.05 -10.57 23.22
C LEU A 60 -1.98 -11.62 22.89
N ARG A 61 -0.77 -11.48 23.44
CA ARG A 61 0.33 -12.46 23.28
C ARG A 61 0.14 -13.74 24.11
N SER A 62 -0.78 -13.75 25.07
CA SER A 62 -0.94 -14.82 26.07
C SER A 62 -2.28 -15.57 25.95
N ILE A 63 -3.33 -14.89 25.46
CA ILE A 63 -4.67 -15.44 25.21
C ILE A 63 -4.65 -16.43 24.04
N ARG A 64 -5.33 -17.56 24.21
CA ARG A 64 -5.47 -18.64 23.23
C ARG A 64 -6.76 -19.43 23.49
N PRO A 65 -7.28 -20.22 22.53
CA PRO A 65 -8.48 -21.03 22.75
C PRO A 65 -8.41 -22.00 23.93
N ASP A 66 -7.22 -22.52 24.28
CA ASP A 66 -7.03 -23.46 25.39
C ASP A 66 -7.10 -22.81 26.79
N ASN A 67 -6.93 -21.48 26.91
CA ASN A 67 -6.90 -20.78 28.21
C ASN A 67 -7.97 -19.70 28.41
N MET A 68 -8.94 -19.56 27.50
CA MET A 68 -10.00 -18.52 27.56
C MET A 68 -10.72 -18.42 28.92
N SER A 69 -10.96 -19.55 29.58
CA SER A 69 -11.63 -19.62 30.89
C SER A 69 -10.86 -18.87 31.99
N GLU A 70 -9.54 -19.01 32.03
CA GLU A 70 -8.63 -18.32 32.97
C GLU A 70 -8.63 -16.80 32.73
N TYR A 71 -8.75 -16.39 31.47
CA TYR A 71 -8.66 -14.99 31.03
C TYR A 71 -10.00 -14.25 30.94
N SER A 72 -11.12 -14.89 31.26
CA SER A 72 -12.49 -14.32 31.22
C SER A 72 -12.62 -12.86 31.69
N LYS A 73 -11.97 -12.48 32.80
CA LYS A 73 -11.97 -11.07 33.29
C LYS A 73 -11.18 -10.09 32.42
N GLN A 74 -10.09 -10.55 31.80
CA GLN A 74 -9.29 -9.75 30.87
C GLN A 74 -9.98 -9.65 29.51
N MET A 75 -10.57 -10.75 29.03
CA MET A 75 -11.44 -10.77 27.85
C MET A 75 -12.54 -9.70 27.93
N GLN A 76 -13.27 -9.62 29.04
CA GLN A 76 -14.26 -8.56 29.26
C GLN A 76 -13.65 -7.15 29.31
N ARG A 77 -12.51 -6.97 30.01
CA ARG A 77 -11.83 -5.67 30.13
C ARG A 77 -11.29 -5.14 28.80
N PHE A 78 -10.90 -6.04 27.91
CA PHE A 78 -10.21 -5.73 26.66
C PHE A 78 -11.09 -5.96 25.42
N ASN A 79 -12.40 -6.15 25.62
CA ASN A 79 -13.42 -6.36 24.59
C ASN A 79 -13.10 -7.47 23.58
N VAL A 80 -12.56 -8.59 24.07
CA VAL A 80 -12.26 -9.80 23.26
C VAL A 80 -13.24 -10.91 23.66
N GLY A 81 -14.07 -11.35 22.72
CA GLY A 81 -15.22 -12.21 22.99
C GLY A 81 -16.09 -12.46 21.75
N GLU A 82 -17.12 -11.64 21.56
CA GLU A 82 -18.17 -11.86 20.54
C GLU A 82 -17.72 -11.39 19.14
N ASP A 83 -17.68 -10.07 18.89
CA ASP A 83 -17.21 -9.53 17.61
C ASP A 83 -15.71 -9.72 17.40
N CYS A 84 -14.92 -9.68 18.48
CA CYS A 84 -13.47 -9.85 18.47
C CYS A 84 -13.07 -11.20 19.10
N PRO A 85 -13.29 -12.35 18.42
CA PRO A 85 -13.10 -13.68 18.99
C PRO A 85 -11.64 -14.09 19.21
N VAL A 86 -11.42 -14.97 20.19
CA VAL A 86 -10.14 -15.66 20.35
C VAL A 86 -10.03 -16.80 19.33
N PHE A 87 -8.98 -16.81 18.52
CA PHE A 87 -8.70 -17.86 17.55
C PHE A 87 -7.21 -18.24 17.52
N ASP A 88 -6.90 -19.43 17.00
CA ASP A 88 -5.53 -19.92 16.90
C ASP A 88 -4.67 -19.02 16.00
N GLY A 89 -3.55 -18.53 16.55
CA GLY A 89 -2.66 -17.61 15.86
C GLY A 89 -3.12 -16.14 15.86
N LEU A 90 -4.13 -15.76 16.65
CA LEU A 90 -4.59 -14.36 16.81
C LEU A 90 -3.45 -13.34 16.93
N PHE A 91 -2.48 -13.60 17.83
CA PHE A 91 -1.34 -12.68 17.99
C PHE A 91 -0.50 -12.58 16.72
N GLU A 92 -0.21 -13.70 16.05
CA GLU A 92 0.60 -13.71 14.82
C GLU A 92 -0.07 -12.99 13.65
N PHE A 93 -1.39 -13.12 13.53
CA PHE A 93 -2.19 -12.33 12.59
C PHE A 93 -1.99 -10.82 12.83
N CYS A 94 -2.05 -10.39 14.09
CA CYS A 94 -1.77 -9.00 14.47
C CYS A 94 -0.31 -8.60 14.16
N GLN A 95 0.66 -9.47 14.42
CA GLN A 95 2.08 -9.21 14.14
C GLN A 95 2.38 -9.04 12.65
N LEU A 96 1.75 -9.85 11.78
CA LEU A 96 1.94 -9.77 10.33
C LEU A 96 1.20 -8.58 9.71
N SER A 97 -0.02 -8.30 10.19
CA SER A 97 -0.79 -7.11 9.82
C SER A 97 -0.02 -5.83 10.16
N THR A 98 0.42 -5.70 11.42
CA THR A 98 1.20 -4.55 11.92
C THR A 98 2.56 -4.43 11.23
N GLY A 99 3.29 -5.54 11.06
CA GLY A 99 4.63 -5.54 10.47
C GLY A 99 4.66 -5.00 9.05
N GLY A 100 3.65 -5.30 8.23
CA GLY A 100 3.51 -4.74 6.88
C GLY A 100 3.35 -3.22 6.87
N SER A 101 2.50 -2.67 7.74
CA SER A 101 2.22 -1.23 7.80
C SER A 101 3.40 -0.43 8.37
N VAL A 102 4.06 -0.97 9.42
CA VAL A 102 5.25 -0.35 10.01
C VAL A 102 6.45 -0.43 9.05
N ALA A 103 6.70 -1.57 8.40
CA ALA A 103 7.77 -1.69 7.40
C ALA A 103 7.52 -0.79 6.17
N GLY A 104 6.27 -0.66 5.73
CA GLY A 104 5.86 0.29 4.70
C GLY A 104 6.16 1.75 5.09
N ALA A 105 5.84 2.14 6.32
CA ALA A 105 6.15 3.47 6.84
C ALA A 105 7.67 3.73 6.94
N VAL A 106 8.48 2.74 7.35
CA VAL A 106 9.96 2.85 7.35
C VAL A 106 10.49 3.01 5.91
N LYS A 107 9.96 2.25 4.94
CA LYS A 107 10.36 2.38 3.52
C LYS A 107 10.06 3.78 2.94
N LEU A 108 8.91 4.37 3.30
CA LEU A 108 8.54 5.74 2.92
C LEU A 108 9.44 6.78 3.61
N ASN A 109 9.66 6.66 4.93
CA ASN A 109 10.57 7.52 5.70
C ASN A 109 12.00 7.54 5.14
N ARG A 110 12.53 6.36 4.78
CA ARG A 110 13.86 6.19 4.18
C ARG A 110 13.93 6.59 2.70
N GLN A 111 12.82 7.08 2.12
CA GLN A 111 12.73 7.50 0.72
C GLN A 111 13.11 6.38 -0.27
N GLN A 112 12.86 5.12 0.12
CA GLN A 112 13.13 3.93 -0.70
C GLN A 112 11.95 3.52 -1.59
N THR A 113 10.80 4.19 -1.47
CA THR A 113 9.64 4.08 -2.35
C THR A 113 8.76 5.32 -2.24
N ASP A 114 8.02 5.66 -3.29
CA ASP A 114 6.94 6.66 -3.26
C ASP A 114 5.63 6.09 -2.69
N MET A 115 5.42 4.77 -2.85
CA MET A 115 4.21 4.07 -2.41
C MET A 115 4.53 2.76 -1.70
N ALA A 116 3.81 2.48 -0.61
CA ALA A 116 3.84 1.19 0.09
C ALA A 116 2.41 0.65 0.21
N VAL A 117 2.22 -0.66 0.04
CA VAL A 117 0.89 -1.30 0.02
C VAL A 117 0.83 -2.46 1.02
N ASN A 118 -0.11 -2.42 1.97
CA ASN A 118 -0.37 -3.53 2.90
C ASN A 118 -1.87 -3.84 3.02
N TRP A 119 -2.35 -4.72 2.15
CA TRP A 119 -3.71 -5.26 2.18
C TRP A 119 -4.04 -6.14 3.41
N ALA A 120 -3.06 -6.44 4.28
CA ALA A 120 -3.29 -7.08 5.57
C ALA A 120 -3.45 -6.09 6.74
N GLY A 121 -3.14 -4.80 6.53
CA GLY A 121 -3.36 -3.71 7.48
C GLY A 121 -4.73 -3.04 7.30
N GLY A 122 -4.89 -1.87 7.92
CA GLY A 122 -6.11 -1.06 7.83
C GLY A 122 -7.10 -1.26 8.99
N LEU A 123 -6.65 -1.80 10.13
CA LEU A 123 -7.48 -2.23 11.26
C LEU A 123 -7.88 -1.05 12.17
N HIS A 124 -8.60 -0.08 11.59
CA HIS A 124 -8.83 1.26 12.13
C HIS A 124 -9.61 1.36 13.45
N HIS A 125 -10.38 0.35 13.83
CA HIS A 125 -11.21 0.35 15.06
C HIS A 125 -10.44 0.02 16.34
N ALA A 126 -9.25 -0.60 16.24
CA ALA A 126 -8.51 -1.04 17.42
C ALA A 126 -8.11 0.15 18.31
N LYS A 127 -8.40 0.05 19.62
CA LYS A 127 -8.21 1.12 20.59
C LYS A 127 -6.92 0.96 21.38
N LYS A 128 -6.53 1.99 22.15
CA LYS A 128 -5.29 1.98 22.93
C LYS A 128 -5.16 0.77 23.88
N SER A 129 -6.27 0.26 24.42
CA SER A 129 -6.28 -0.86 25.39
C SER A 129 -7.42 -1.86 25.21
N GLU A 130 -8.12 -1.89 24.08
CA GLU A 130 -9.20 -2.84 23.82
C GLU A 130 -9.37 -3.12 22.32
N ALA A 131 -9.93 -4.30 22.00
CA ALA A 131 -10.31 -4.64 20.64
C ALA A 131 -11.66 -4.01 20.29
N SER A 132 -11.92 -3.78 19.00
CA SER A 132 -13.22 -3.29 18.52
C SER A 132 -13.36 -3.57 17.02
N GLY A 133 -14.58 -3.83 16.53
CA GLY A 133 -14.86 -3.94 15.09
C GLY A 133 -13.91 -4.88 14.33
N PHE A 134 -13.73 -6.11 14.82
CA PHE A 134 -12.79 -7.13 14.29
C PHE A 134 -11.29 -6.79 14.38
N CYS A 135 -10.93 -5.65 14.97
CA CYS A 135 -9.57 -5.10 15.04
C CYS A 135 -8.99 -5.21 16.46
N TYR A 136 -7.75 -5.68 16.57
CA TYR A 136 -7.06 -5.88 17.86
C TYR A 136 -5.85 -4.95 18.05
N VAL A 137 -5.00 -4.82 17.02
CA VAL A 137 -3.86 -3.91 17.00
C VAL A 137 -4.08 -2.89 15.89
N ASN A 138 -3.88 -1.61 16.18
CA ASN A 138 -4.10 -0.52 15.25
C ASN A 138 -2.81 -0.27 14.45
N ASP A 139 -2.64 -1.03 13.36
CA ASP A 139 -1.48 -0.95 12.48
C ASP A 139 -1.31 0.43 11.84
N ILE A 140 -2.42 1.13 11.57
CA ILE A 140 -2.47 2.48 11.02
C ILE A 140 -1.83 3.48 12.00
N VAL A 141 -2.26 3.47 13.27
CA VAL A 141 -1.72 4.40 14.28
C VAL A 141 -0.22 4.18 14.49
N LEU A 142 0.23 2.92 14.48
CA LEU A 142 1.65 2.58 14.57
C LEU A 142 2.44 3.04 13.35
N ALA A 143 1.91 2.86 12.13
CA ALA A 143 2.52 3.37 10.91
C ALA A 143 2.55 4.92 10.85
N ILE A 144 1.51 5.61 11.32
CA ILE A 144 1.49 7.07 11.42
C ILE A 144 2.50 7.57 12.46
N LEU A 145 2.65 6.90 13.61
CA LEU A 145 3.68 7.22 14.61
C LEU A 145 5.11 7.05 14.03
N GLU A 146 5.30 6.09 13.14
CA GLU A 146 6.56 5.92 12.41
C GLU A 146 6.79 7.06 11.41
N LEU A 147 5.80 7.39 10.56
CA LEU A 147 5.87 8.53 9.63
C LEU A 147 6.14 9.86 10.35
N LEU A 148 5.55 10.06 11.54
CA LEU A 148 5.74 11.26 12.36
C LEU A 148 7.18 11.48 12.88
N LYS A 149 8.12 10.54 12.67
CA LYS A 149 9.55 10.77 12.93
C LYS A 149 10.18 11.73 11.91
N TYR A 150 9.75 11.67 10.64
CA TYR A 150 10.29 12.46 9.53
C TYR A 150 9.29 13.50 9.00
N HIS A 151 7.99 13.17 9.01
CA HIS A 151 6.92 13.99 8.45
C HIS A 151 6.28 14.90 9.51
N GLN A 152 6.48 16.22 9.38
CA GLN A 152 5.90 17.21 10.31
C GLN A 152 4.37 17.12 10.39
N ARG A 153 3.72 16.82 9.25
CA ARG A 153 2.28 16.62 9.10
C ARG A 153 2.02 15.37 8.25
N VAL A 154 1.24 14.43 8.79
CA VAL A 154 0.73 13.24 8.10
C VAL A 154 -0.77 13.40 7.90
N LEU A 155 -1.30 13.04 6.73
CA LEU A 155 -2.74 13.01 6.46
C LEU A 155 -3.23 11.56 6.48
N TYR A 156 -4.30 11.28 7.21
CA TYR A 156 -5.04 10.02 7.17
C TYR A 156 -6.35 10.21 6.40
N ILE A 157 -6.60 9.36 5.42
CA ILE A 157 -7.85 9.30 4.64
C ILE A 157 -8.44 7.90 4.80
N ASP A 158 -9.74 7.84 5.06
CA ASP A 158 -10.48 6.61 5.34
C ASP A 158 -11.73 6.52 4.43
N ILE A 159 -11.78 5.49 3.59
CA ILE A 159 -12.88 5.20 2.65
C ILE A 159 -13.59 3.86 2.93
N ASP A 160 -13.39 3.30 4.12
CA ASP A 160 -14.25 2.27 4.69
C ASP A 160 -15.70 2.77 4.84
N ILE A 161 -16.68 1.87 4.96
CA ILE A 161 -18.04 2.30 5.28
C ILE A 161 -18.21 2.68 6.76
N HIS A 162 -17.33 2.22 7.64
CA HIS A 162 -17.35 2.53 9.07
C HIS A 162 -16.45 3.75 9.39
N HIS A 163 -16.78 4.49 10.44
CA HIS A 163 -15.91 5.59 10.90
C HIS A 163 -14.60 5.04 11.46
N GLY A 164 -13.45 5.61 11.04
CA GLY A 164 -12.08 5.29 11.47
C GLY A 164 -11.73 5.70 12.91
N ASP A 165 -12.58 5.32 13.85
CA ASP A 165 -12.69 5.89 15.18
C ASP A 165 -11.52 5.58 16.13
N GLY A 166 -10.78 4.50 15.92
CA GLY A 166 -9.54 4.22 16.68
C GLY A 166 -8.38 5.10 16.24
N VAL A 167 -8.31 5.44 14.95
CA VAL A 167 -7.29 6.37 14.39
C VAL A 167 -7.62 7.80 14.76
N GLU A 168 -8.89 8.19 14.66
CA GLU A 168 -9.36 9.51 15.11
C GLU A 168 -9.12 9.71 16.61
N GLU A 169 -9.50 8.75 17.46
CA GLU A 169 -9.26 8.82 18.91
C GLU A 169 -7.77 8.97 19.25
N ALA A 170 -6.90 8.22 18.58
CA ALA A 170 -5.46 8.26 18.81
C ALA A 170 -4.83 9.64 18.54
N PHE A 171 -5.41 10.42 17.61
CA PHE A 171 -4.86 11.70 17.17
C PHE A 171 -5.77 12.91 17.45
N TYR A 172 -6.92 12.73 18.13
CA TYR A 172 -7.96 13.74 18.37
C TYR A 172 -7.50 15.05 19.03
N THR A 173 -6.29 15.08 19.58
CA THR A 173 -5.71 16.23 20.29
C THR A 173 -4.42 16.79 19.71
N THR A 174 -3.96 16.31 18.53
CA THR A 174 -2.73 16.80 17.86
C THR A 174 -3.02 17.56 16.56
N ASP A 175 -2.16 18.53 16.24
CA ASP A 175 -2.12 19.30 14.99
C ASP A 175 -1.16 18.69 13.93
N ARG A 176 -0.50 17.57 14.26
CA ARG A 176 0.46 16.85 13.39
C ARG A 176 -0.14 15.72 12.56
N VAL A 177 -1.37 15.32 12.84
CA VAL A 177 -2.14 14.34 12.06
C VAL A 177 -3.50 14.96 11.78
N MET A 178 -4.00 14.80 10.56
CA MET A 178 -5.38 15.11 10.20
C MET A 178 -6.09 13.82 9.82
N THR A 179 -7.27 13.56 10.39
CA THR A 179 -8.12 12.42 10.03
C THR A 179 -9.27 12.90 9.15
N VAL A 180 -9.49 12.22 8.02
CA VAL A 180 -10.58 12.50 7.09
C VAL A 180 -11.31 11.20 6.77
N SER A 181 -12.55 11.04 7.22
CA SER A 181 -13.32 9.79 7.08
C SER A 181 -14.65 10.01 6.38
N PHE A 182 -14.99 9.09 5.47
CA PHE A 182 -16.16 9.15 4.58
C PHE A 182 -17.04 7.91 4.77
N HIS A 183 -17.83 7.89 5.85
CA HIS A 183 -18.51 6.70 6.38
C HIS A 183 -20.04 6.85 6.46
N LYS A 184 -20.74 5.73 6.68
CA LYS A 184 -22.17 5.75 7.03
C LYS A 184 -22.37 6.22 8.47
N TYR A 185 -23.37 7.07 8.70
CA TYR A 185 -23.73 7.58 10.02
C TYR A 185 -25.23 7.48 10.30
N GLY A 186 -25.59 7.30 11.57
CA GLY A 186 -26.95 7.05 12.04
C GLY A 186 -27.30 5.56 12.04
N GLU A 187 -27.58 5.03 13.25
CA GLU A 187 -27.90 3.62 13.52
C GLU A 187 -26.91 2.64 12.87
N TYR A 188 -25.62 2.92 13.01
CA TYR A 188 -24.53 2.14 12.43
C TYR A 188 -23.29 2.13 13.35
N PHE A 189 -22.46 1.10 13.20
CA PHE A 189 -21.19 0.98 13.92
C PHE A 189 -20.13 1.93 13.34
N PRO A 190 -19.23 2.54 14.15
CA PRO A 190 -19.10 2.48 15.61
C PRO A 190 -19.98 3.49 16.37
N GLY A 191 -20.77 4.31 15.68
CA GLY A 191 -21.67 5.31 16.29
C GLY A 191 -21.06 6.69 16.57
N THR A 192 -19.79 6.88 16.25
CA THR A 192 -19.06 8.17 16.24
C THR A 192 -18.92 8.70 14.80
N GLY A 193 -18.35 9.90 14.61
CA GLY A 193 -18.14 10.49 13.29
C GLY A 193 -19.23 11.49 12.88
N ASP A 194 -19.85 12.16 13.85
CA ASP A 194 -20.79 13.24 13.55
C ASP A 194 -20.06 14.40 12.84
N LEU A 195 -20.78 15.18 12.04
CA LEU A 195 -20.27 16.44 11.46
C LEU A 195 -19.74 17.45 12.51
N ARG A 196 -20.10 17.27 13.78
CA ARG A 196 -19.65 18.05 14.94
C ARG A 196 -18.39 17.48 15.61
N ASP A 197 -17.98 16.26 15.26
CA ASP A 197 -16.77 15.62 15.77
C ASP A 197 -15.56 16.16 14.97
N ILE A 198 -14.99 17.25 15.50
CA ILE A 198 -13.98 18.09 14.83
C ILE A 198 -12.64 18.16 15.60
N GLY A 199 -12.40 17.24 16.53
CA GLY A 199 -11.18 17.22 17.35
C GLY A 199 -11.21 18.21 18.53
N ALA A 200 -10.23 18.07 19.43
CA ALA A 200 -10.15 18.82 20.68
C ALA A 200 -8.75 19.39 20.95
N GLY A 201 -8.65 20.41 21.79
CA GLY A 201 -7.36 21.05 22.11
C GLY A 201 -6.66 21.59 20.85
N LYS A 202 -5.43 21.13 20.58
CA LYS A 202 -4.70 21.44 19.33
C LYS A 202 -5.29 20.76 18.09
N GLY A 203 -5.85 19.55 18.24
CA GLY A 203 -6.47 18.79 17.16
C GLY A 203 -7.83 19.32 16.71
N LYS A 204 -8.32 20.44 17.27
CA LYS A 204 -9.56 21.05 16.82
C LYS A 204 -9.41 21.60 15.39
N TYR A 205 -10.33 21.21 14.52
CA TYR A 205 -10.31 21.36 13.04
C TYR A 205 -9.33 20.42 12.31
N TYR A 206 -8.74 19.44 12.99
CA TYR A 206 -7.89 18.39 12.41
C TYR A 206 -8.58 17.01 12.33
N ALA A 207 -9.80 16.87 12.85
CA ALA A 207 -10.71 15.78 12.47
C ALA A 207 -11.78 16.30 11.49
N VAL A 208 -12.05 15.54 10.44
CA VAL A 208 -12.89 15.93 9.30
C VAL A 208 -13.82 14.78 8.90
N ASN A 209 -15.01 14.74 9.47
CA ASN A 209 -15.96 13.66 9.27
C ASN A 209 -17.06 14.00 8.26
N PHE A 210 -17.22 13.16 7.23
CA PHE A 210 -18.34 13.22 6.29
C PHE A 210 -19.33 12.08 6.59
N PRO A 211 -20.32 12.31 7.46
CA PRO A 211 -21.40 11.37 7.70
C PRO A 211 -22.30 11.25 6.46
N MET A 212 -22.55 10.02 6.01
CA MET A 212 -23.39 9.69 4.85
C MET A 212 -24.50 8.70 5.18
N ARG A 213 -25.41 8.51 4.22
CA ARG A 213 -26.56 7.59 4.25
C ARG A 213 -26.39 6.46 3.24
N ASP A 214 -27.27 5.48 3.31
CA ASP A 214 -27.24 4.29 2.45
C ASP A 214 -27.30 4.63 0.95
N GLY A 215 -26.70 3.76 0.14
CA GLY A 215 -26.87 3.75 -1.31
C GLY A 215 -26.08 4.78 -2.10
N ILE A 216 -25.08 5.45 -1.52
CA ILE A 216 -24.25 6.41 -2.28
C ILE A 216 -23.59 5.75 -3.50
N ASP A 217 -23.63 6.45 -4.63
CA ASP A 217 -23.10 6.04 -5.93
C ASP A 217 -21.75 6.70 -6.26
N ASP A 218 -21.08 6.18 -7.29
CA ASP A 218 -19.76 6.62 -7.76
C ASP A 218 -19.76 8.13 -8.09
N GLU A 219 -20.82 8.61 -8.73
CA GLU A 219 -20.99 10.01 -9.12
C GLU A 219 -21.11 10.94 -7.91
N SER A 220 -21.90 10.58 -6.90
CA SER A 220 -22.08 11.37 -5.68
C SER A 220 -20.81 11.39 -4.82
N TYR A 221 -20.16 10.23 -4.68
CA TYR A 221 -18.93 10.09 -3.90
C TYR A 221 -17.78 10.86 -4.56
N GLY A 222 -17.62 10.77 -5.88
CA GLY A 222 -16.63 11.55 -6.64
C GLY A 222 -16.82 13.07 -6.53
N GLN A 223 -18.08 13.54 -6.47
CA GLN A 223 -18.44 14.96 -6.34
C GLN A 223 -18.19 15.57 -4.95
N ILE A 224 -17.96 14.76 -3.92
CA ILE A 224 -17.61 15.23 -2.57
C ILE A 224 -16.17 14.90 -2.17
N PHE A 225 -15.66 13.71 -2.52
CA PHE A 225 -14.31 13.27 -2.15
C PHE A 225 -13.26 14.19 -2.76
N LYS A 226 -13.27 14.39 -4.09
CA LYS A 226 -12.24 15.19 -4.75
C LYS A 226 -12.19 16.65 -4.26
N PRO A 227 -13.31 17.40 -4.19
CA PRO A 227 -13.26 18.77 -3.66
C PRO A 227 -12.80 18.86 -2.20
N ILE A 228 -13.16 17.89 -1.35
CA ILE A 228 -12.76 17.90 0.06
C ILE A 228 -11.28 17.55 0.21
N ILE A 229 -10.78 16.49 -0.43
CA ILE A 229 -9.35 16.16 -0.40
C ILE A 229 -8.51 17.28 -1.02
N SER A 230 -8.94 17.91 -2.12
CA SER A 230 -8.27 19.10 -2.65
C SER A 230 -8.19 20.24 -1.62
N LYS A 231 -9.28 20.51 -0.86
CA LYS A 231 -9.27 21.56 0.15
C LYS A 231 -8.48 21.19 1.41
N VAL A 232 -8.48 19.91 1.80
CA VAL A 232 -7.60 19.37 2.85
C VAL A 232 -6.14 19.57 2.46
N MET A 233 -5.72 19.17 1.26
CA MET A 233 -4.34 19.33 0.78
C MET A 233 -3.91 20.80 0.75
N GLU A 234 -4.78 21.71 0.28
CA GLU A 234 -4.52 23.16 0.27
C GLU A 234 -4.29 23.75 1.68
N MET A 235 -5.15 23.39 2.64
CA MET A 235 -5.16 23.98 3.98
C MET A 235 -4.17 23.33 4.95
N TYR A 236 -4.02 22.00 4.87
CA TYR A 236 -3.23 21.21 5.82
C TYR A 236 -1.82 20.93 5.31
N GLN A 237 -1.60 20.90 3.99
CA GLN A 237 -0.28 20.71 3.35
C GLN A 237 0.51 19.55 4.00
N PRO A 238 0.00 18.31 3.96
CA PRO A 238 0.70 17.15 4.50
C PRO A 238 2.00 16.86 3.74
N SER A 239 2.87 16.07 4.36
CA SER A 239 4.14 15.62 3.78
C SER A 239 4.23 14.11 3.56
N ALA A 240 3.24 13.37 4.05
CA ALA A 240 2.97 11.96 3.75
C ALA A 240 1.47 11.69 3.94
N VAL A 241 0.95 10.65 3.28
CA VAL A 241 -0.45 10.25 3.32
C VAL A 241 -0.57 8.78 3.69
N VAL A 242 -1.55 8.44 4.51
CA VAL A 242 -2.01 7.07 4.74
C VAL A 242 -3.46 6.99 4.25
N LEU A 243 -3.75 6.06 3.35
CA LEU A 243 -5.07 5.80 2.79
C LEU A 243 -5.52 4.39 3.20
N GLN A 244 -6.55 4.31 4.02
CA GLN A 244 -7.25 3.06 4.34
C GLN A 244 -8.29 2.81 3.23
N CYS A 245 -8.19 1.66 2.55
CA CYS A 245 -9.03 1.28 1.41
C CYS A 245 -10.03 0.17 1.81
N GLY A 246 -10.86 0.44 2.81
CA GLY A 246 -11.93 -0.44 3.25
C GLY A 246 -12.89 -0.76 2.11
N ALA A 247 -13.14 -2.06 1.89
CA ALA A 247 -13.82 -2.56 0.69
C ALA A 247 -15.27 -3.02 0.97
N ASP A 248 -15.87 -2.61 2.09
CA ASP A 248 -17.29 -2.74 2.42
C ASP A 248 -18.12 -1.52 2.05
N SER A 249 -17.48 -0.40 1.69
CA SER A 249 -18.12 0.72 0.98
C SER A 249 -18.53 0.37 -0.47
N LEU A 250 -18.24 -0.85 -0.93
CA LEU A 250 -18.64 -1.39 -2.24
C LEU A 250 -20.08 -1.93 -2.29
N SER A 251 -20.68 -1.80 -3.47
CA SER A 251 -21.95 -2.42 -3.86
C SER A 251 -21.95 -3.93 -3.61
N GLY A 252 -22.99 -4.41 -2.93
CA GLY A 252 -23.20 -5.83 -2.66
C GLY A 252 -22.23 -6.44 -1.64
N ASP A 253 -21.69 -5.64 -0.72
CA ASP A 253 -21.07 -6.14 0.50
C ASP A 253 -22.09 -6.88 1.42
N ARG A 254 -21.61 -7.59 2.45
CA ARG A 254 -22.44 -8.34 3.41
C ARG A 254 -22.82 -7.55 4.66
N LEU A 255 -22.08 -6.51 5.03
CA LEU A 255 -22.34 -5.62 6.16
C LEU A 255 -22.51 -4.17 5.71
N GLY A 256 -21.84 -3.78 4.62
CA GLY A 256 -21.98 -2.47 4.00
C GLY A 256 -23.29 -2.27 3.24
N CYS A 257 -23.72 -1.01 3.13
CA CYS A 257 -24.93 -0.59 2.40
C CYS A 257 -24.70 0.65 1.52
N PHE A 258 -23.49 0.84 1.01
CA PHE A 258 -23.18 1.77 -0.09
C PHE A 258 -23.31 1.07 -1.45
N ASN A 259 -23.27 1.84 -2.55
CA ASN A 259 -23.49 1.34 -3.91
C ASN A 259 -22.26 1.52 -4.83
N LEU A 260 -21.07 1.76 -4.27
CA LEU A 260 -19.86 2.06 -5.04
C LEU A 260 -19.40 0.88 -5.90
N THR A 261 -18.90 1.15 -7.10
CA THR A 261 -18.18 0.16 -7.89
C THR A 261 -16.69 0.15 -7.54
N VAL A 262 -16.00 -0.90 -7.99
CA VAL A 262 -14.53 -0.98 -7.98
C VAL A 262 -13.89 0.22 -8.68
N LYS A 263 -14.57 0.89 -9.62
CA LYS A 263 -14.06 2.10 -10.29
C LYS A 263 -14.27 3.37 -9.48
N GLY A 264 -15.46 3.59 -8.90
CA GLY A 264 -15.71 4.77 -8.04
C GLY A 264 -14.85 4.75 -6.78
N HIS A 265 -14.68 3.57 -6.19
CA HIS A 265 -13.80 3.35 -5.04
C HIS A 265 -12.33 3.62 -5.39
N ALA A 266 -11.77 2.94 -6.40
CA ALA A 266 -10.38 3.18 -6.85
C ALA A 266 -10.12 4.61 -7.36
N LYS A 267 -11.16 5.37 -7.74
CA LYS A 267 -11.04 6.80 -8.08
C LYS A 267 -10.52 7.64 -6.92
N CYS A 268 -10.70 7.17 -5.68
CA CYS A 268 -10.15 7.79 -4.48
C CYS A 268 -8.62 7.67 -4.46
N VAL A 269 -8.09 6.47 -4.76
CA VAL A 269 -6.64 6.23 -4.91
C VAL A 269 -6.06 7.11 -6.00
N GLU A 270 -6.68 7.16 -7.19
CA GLU A 270 -6.23 8.04 -8.28
C GLU A 270 -6.15 9.51 -7.83
N VAL A 271 -7.19 10.01 -7.17
CA VAL A 271 -7.25 11.41 -6.69
C VAL A 271 -6.15 11.69 -5.66
N VAL A 272 -5.94 10.79 -4.69
CA VAL A 272 -4.89 10.95 -3.66
C VAL A 272 -3.50 10.89 -4.30
N LYS A 273 -3.29 10.00 -5.27
CA LYS A 273 -2.03 9.86 -6.00
C LYS A 273 -1.65 11.13 -6.78
N THR A 274 -2.62 11.89 -7.32
CA THR A 274 -2.32 13.14 -8.07
C THR A 274 -1.57 14.22 -7.28
N PHE A 275 -1.50 14.11 -5.94
CA PHE A 275 -0.76 15.05 -5.09
C PHE A 275 0.75 14.72 -4.96
N ASN A 276 1.21 13.57 -5.46
CA ASN A 276 2.62 13.16 -5.49
C ASN A 276 3.33 13.25 -4.11
N LEU A 277 2.70 12.68 -3.09
CA LEU A 277 3.26 12.56 -1.73
C LEU A 277 3.53 11.09 -1.39
N PRO A 278 4.51 10.80 -0.51
CA PRO A 278 4.72 9.46 0.05
C PRO A 278 3.41 8.87 0.59
N LEU A 279 2.98 7.74 0.03
CA LEU A 279 1.64 7.19 0.22
C LEU A 279 1.67 5.74 0.72
N LEU A 280 1.13 5.51 1.92
CA LEU A 280 0.86 4.17 2.46
C LEU A 280 -0.60 3.80 2.16
N MET A 281 -0.82 2.83 1.28
CA MET A 281 -2.13 2.23 1.02
C MET A 281 -2.33 1.00 1.90
N LEU A 282 -3.45 0.93 2.62
CA LEU A 282 -3.78 -0.13 3.55
C LEU A 282 -5.10 -0.79 3.16
N GLY A 283 -5.34 -2.01 3.68
CA GLY A 283 -6.64 -2.66 3.59
C GLY A 283 -7.69 -1.96 4.47
N GLY A 284 -8.58 -2.76 5.05
CA GLY A 284 -9.71 -2.28 5.85
C GLY A 284 -10.81 -3.33 5.93
N GLY A 285 -12.06 -2.90 6.07
CA GLY A 285 -13.25 -3.74 5.99
C GLY A 285 -13.48 -4.37 4.61
N GLY A 286 -14.65 -4.98 4.40
CA GLY A 286 -15.01 -5.71 3.18
C GLY A 286 -15.19 -7.22 3.39
N TYR A 287 -16.42 -7.70 3.16
CA TYR A 287 -16.93 -9.00 3.59
C TYR A 287 -17.55 -9.84 2.46
N THR A 288 -17.91 -9.22 1.33
CA THR A 288 -18.07 -9.93 0.03
C THR A 288 -16.69 -10.17 -0.59
N ILE A 289 -15.99 -11.21 -0.12
CA ILE A 289 -14.54 -11.44 -0.36
C ILE A 289 -14.11 -11.43 -1.85
N ARG A 290 -14.97 -11.84 -2.79
CA ARG A 290 -14.69 -11.74 -4.23
C ARG A 290 -14.61 -10.29 -4.72
N ASN A 291 -15.42 -9.39 -4.17
CA ASN A 291 -15.41 -7.96 -4.51
C ASN A 291 -14.21 -7.27 -3.85
N VAL A 292 -13.82 -7.66 -2.64
CA VAL A 292 -12.56 -7.23 -2.01
C VAL A 292 -11.36 -7.58 -2.88
N ALA A 293 -11.26 -8.85 -3.31
CA ALA A 293 -10.17 -9.30 -4.17
C ALA A 293 -10.13 -8.57 -5.52
N ARG A 294 -11.29 -8.28 -6.14
CA ARG A 294 -11.41 -7.43 -7.32
C ARG A 294 -10.94 -6.00 -7.08
N CYS A 295 -11.36 -5.40 -5.97
CA CYS A 295 -11.09 -4.02 -5.59
C CYS A 295 -9.60 -3.77 -5.36
N TRP A 296 -8.99 -4.44 -4.38
CA TRP A 296 -7.57 -4.27 -4.05
C TRP A 296 -6.64 -4.67 -5.20
N THR A 297 -7.06 -5.59 -6.09
CA THR A 297 -6.34 -5.88 -7.35
C THR A 297 -6.32 -4.67 -8.29
N TYR A 298 -7.46 -4.01 -8.49
CA TYR A 298 -7.57 -2.83 -9.35
C TYR A 298 -6.93 -1.58 -8.73
N GLU A 299 -7.04 -1.39 -7.42
CA GLU A 299 -6.32 -0.31 -6.71
C GLU A 299 -4.80 -0.49 -6.76
N THR A 300 -4.29 -1.72 -6.69
CA THR A 300 -2.85 -1.99 -6.94
C THR A 300 -2.47 -1.64 -8.39
N ALA A 301 -3.35 -1.91 -9.36
CA ALA A 301 -3.11 -1.54 -10.76
C ALA A 301 -3.12 -0.02 -10.98
N ALA A 302 -3.97 0.73 -10.26
CA ALA A 302 -3.99 2.19 -10.24
C ALA A 302 -2.75 2.79 -9.53
N ALA A 303 -2.30 2.19 -8.43
CA ALA A 303 -1.03 2.54 -7.80
C ALA A 303 0.16 2.38 -8.78
N LEU A 304 0.09 1.42 -9.71
CA LEU A 304 1.10 1.13 -10.73
C LEU A 304 0.88 1.83 -12.09
N ASP A 305 -0.07 2.78 -12.20
CA ASP A 305 -0.46 3.46 -13.45
C ASP A 305 -0.67 2.52 -14.65
N CYS A 306 -1.26 1.35 -14.41
CA CYS A 306 -1.48 0.38 -15.48
C CYS A 306 -2.92 -0.13 -15.55
N GLU A 307 -3.49 -0.03 -16.75
CA GLU A 307 -4.74 -0.72 -17.08
C GLU A 307 -4.53 -2.24 -17.08
N ILE A 308 -5.56 -2.95 -16.58
CA ILE A 308 -5.65 -4.41 -16.59
C ILE A 308 -6.99 -4.83 -17.21
N PRO A 309 -7.04 -5.93 -17.98
CA PRO A 309 -8.26 -6.32 -18.66
C PRO A 309 -9.37 -6.67 -17.66
N ASN A 310 -10.61 -6.32 -18.00
CA ASN A 310 -11.79 -6.67 -17.21
C ASN A 310 -12.09 -8.18 -17.22
N GLU A 311 -11.42 -8.97 -18.06
CA GLU A 311 -11.41 -10.43 -17.97
C GLU A 311 -10.47 -10.85 -16.83
N LEU A 312 -10.96 -11.65 -15.87
CA LEU A 312 -10.07 -12.20 -14.84
C LEU A 312 -9.16 -13.27 -15.46
N PRO A 313 -7.85 -13.28 -15.15
CA PRO A 313 -6.99 -14.40 -15.50
C PRO A 313 -7.36 -15.63 -14.65
N TYR A 314 -7.09 -16.82 -15.18
CA TYR A 314 -7.21 -18.06 -14.41
C TYR A 314 -6.33 -18.00 -13.15
N ASN A 315 -6.82 -18.51 -12.04
CA ASN A 315 -6.22 -18.39 -10.71
C ASN A 315 -6.80 -19.46 -9.77
N ASP A 316 -6.17 -19.67 -8.60
CA ASP A 316 -6.51 -20.76 -7.65
C ASP A 316 -7.93 -20.65 -7.06
N TYR A 317 -8.60 -19.52 -7.28
CA TYR A 317 -9.94 -19.19 -6.77
C TYR A 317 -10.89 -18.75 -7.88
N PHE A 318 -10.62 -19.09 -9.15
CA PHE A 318 -11.34 -18.58 -10.32
C PHE A 318 -12.87 -18.75 -10.21
N GLU A 319 -13.33 -19.88 -9.66
CA GLU A 319 -14.74 -20.23 -9.46
C GLU A 319 -15.47 -19.28 -8.49
N TYR A 320 -14.75 -18.60 -7.57
CA TYR A 320 -15.34 -17.62 -6.64
C TYR A 320 -15.85 -16.34 -7.34
N PHE A 321 -15.43 -16.12 -8.59
CA PHE A 321 -15.79 -14.96 -9.41
C PHE A 321 -16.87 -15.27 -10.45
N GLY A 322 -17.46 -16.46 -10.41
CA GLY A 322 -18.64 -16.79 -11.22
C GLY A 322 -19.89 -15.98 -10.80
N PRO A 323 -20.87 -15.80 -11.72
CA PRO A 323 -20.95 -16.40 -13.05
C PRO A 323 -20.25 -15.59 -14.16
N ASP A 324 -19.78 -14.37 -13.85
CA ASP A 324 -19.36 -13.39 -14.85
C ASP A 324 -17.85 -13.44 -15.15
N PHE A 325 -17.02 -13.84 -14.18
CA PHE A 325 -15.56 -13.89 -14.25
C PHE A 325 -14.89 -12.57 -14.64
N LYS A 326 -15.51 -11.42 -14.35
CA LYS A 326 -14.98 -10.09 -14.63
C LYS A 326 -14.37 -9.44 -13.40
N LEU A 327 -13.53 -8.43 -13.61
CA LEU A 327 -12.90 -7.63 -12.55
C LEU A 327 -13.87 -6.61 -11.96
N HIS A 328 -14.55 -5.82 -12.80
CA HIS A 328 -15.43 -4.75 -12.35
C HIS A 328 -16.81 -5.28 -11.95
N ILE A 329 -17.41 -4.64 -10.95
CA ILE A 329 -18.79 -4.86 -10.51
C ILE A 329 -19.68 -3.71 -10.99
N SER A 330 -20.96 -4.01 -11.26
CA SER A 330 -21.98 -2.99 -11.50
C SER A 330 -22.61 -2.51 -10.18
N PRO A 331 -23.12 -1.26 -10.11
CA PRO A 331 -23.93 -0.83 -8.98
C PRO A 331 -25.26 -1.60 -8.95
N SER A 332 -25.85 -1.70 -7.76
CA SER A 332 -27.20 -2.25 -7.56
C SER A 332 -28.29 -1.21 -7.85
N ASN A 333 -29.55 -1.65 -7.88
CA ASN A 333 -30.72 -0.77 -8.01
C ASN A 333 -31.19 -0.15 -6.68
N MET A 334 -30.33 -0.11 -5.65
CA MET A 334 -30.68 0.50 -4.36
C MET A 334 -30.81 2.03 -4.49
N THR A 335 -31.74 2.62 -3.73
CA THR A 335 -31.95 4.07 -3.73
C THR A 335 -30.83 4.78 -2.98
N ASN A 336 -30.11 5.68 -3.65
CA ASN A 336 -29.20 6.62 -3.00
C ASN A 336 -30.00 7.59 -2.11
N GLN A 337 -29.79 7.54 -0.80
CA GLN A 337 -30.47 8.41 0.17
C GLN A 337 -29.78 9.77 0.38
N ASN A 338 -28.67 10.01 -0.31
CA ASN A 338 -27.82 11.19 -0.17
C ASN A 338 -28.21 12.24 -1.21
N THR A 339 -29.25 13.04 -0.95
CA THR A 339 -29.69 14.05 -1.91
C THR A 339 -28.60 15.11 -2.15
N PRO A 340 -28.53 15.75 -3.33
CA PRO A 340 -27.51 16.77 -3.62
C PRO A 340 -27.48 17.91 -2.60
N GLU A 341 -28.64 18.32 -2.09
CA GLU A 341 -28.76 19.38 -1.07
C GLU A 341 -28.22 18.95 0.29
N TYR A 342 -28.33 17.66 0.64
CA TYR A 342 -27.68 17.10 1.82
C TYR A 342 -26.16 17.10 1.64
N MET A 343 -25.66 16.57 0.53
CA MET A 343 -24.22 16.47 0.27
C MET A 343 -23.53 17.83 0.17
N GLU A 344 -24.13 18.81 -0.50
CA GLU A 344 -23.64 20.19 -0.51
C GLU A 344 -23.65 20.83 0.88
N LYS A 345 -24.69 20.59 1.69
CA LYS A 345 -24.80 21.14 3.05
C LYS A 345 -23.77 20.56 4.02
N ILE A 346 -23.41 19.29 3.88
CA ILE A 346 -22.29 18.68 4.63
C ILE A 346 -20.96 19.28 4.12
N LYS A 347 -20.71 19.26 2.82
CA LYS A 347 -19.49 19.79 2.18
C LYS A 347 -19.22 21.25 2.52
N GLN A 348 -20.23 22.11 2.50
CA GLN A 348 -20.10 23.53 2.84
C GLN A 348 -19.62 23.75 4.29
N ARG A 349 -20.16 22.98 5.25
CA ARG A 349 -19.75 23.03 6.66
C ARG A 349 -18.34 22.49 6.89
N LEU A 350 -17.94 21.45 6.16
CA LEU A 350 -16.55 20.97 6.17
C LEU A 350 -15.60 22.01 5.57
N PHE A 351 -16.01 22.72 4.51
CA PHE A 351 -15.25 23.86 3.98
C PHE A 351 -15.19 25.05 4.96
N GLU A 352 -16.21 25.27 5.79
CA GLU A 352 -16.16 26.25 6.88
C GLU A 352 -15.16 25.85 7.97
N ASN A 353 -15.19 24.58 8.41
CA ASN A 353 -14.21 24.03 9.36
C ASN A 353 -12.77 24.13 8.82
N LEU A 354 -12.54 23.70 7.57
CA LEU A 354 -11.21 23.73 6.95
C LEU A 354 -10.65 25.15 6.78
N ARG A 355 -11.50 26.18 6.61
CA ARG A 355 -11.05 27.60 6.57
C ARG A 355 -10.48 28.10 7.91
N MET A 356 -10.75 27.41 9.02
CA MET A 356 -10.23 27.77 10.35
C MET A 356 -8.76 27.38 10.55
N LEU A 357 -8.19 26.57 9.65
CA LEU A 357 -6.80 26.14 9.73
C LEU A 357 -5.82 27.29 9.39
N PRO A 358 -4.69 27.42 10.12
CA PRO A 358 -3.66 28.39 9.78
C PRO A 358 -2.99 27.97 8.46
N HIS A 359 -3.03 28.83 7.45
CA HIS A 359 -2.56 28.49 6.10
C HIS A 359 -1.02 28.31 6.00
N ALA A 360 -0.27 28.66 7.05
CA ALA A 360 1.18 28.47 7.17
C ALA A 360 1.62 28.41 8.66
N PRO A 361 1.59 27.23 9.32
CA PRO A 361 2.17 27.04 10.65
C PRO A 361 3.70 26.90 10.56
N GLY A 362 4.42 27.45 11.54
CA GLY A 362 5.89 27.36 11.61
C GLY A 362 6.39 25.95 11.91
N VAL A 363 7.49 25.55 11.28
CA VAL A 363 8.14 24.24 11.51
C VAL A 363 8.92 24.27 12.83
N GLN A 364 8.67 23.31 13.72
CA GLN A 364 9.43 23.16 14.96
C GLN A 364 10.36 21.95 14.83
N MET A 365 11.67 22.22 14.77
CA MET A 365 12.69 21.16 14.71
C MET A 365 12.59 20.24 15.94
N GLN A 366 12.56 18.93 15.70
CA GLN A 366 12.63 17.88 16.72
C GLN A 366 13.77 16.91 16.36
N ALA A 367 14.38 16.27 17.36
CA ALA A 367 15.36 15.21 17.12
C ALA A 367 14.62 13.93 16.67
N ILE A 368 15.11 13.32 15.59
CA ILE A 368 14.50 12.12 14.99
C ILE A 368 14.82 10.90 15.89
N PRO A 369 13.82 10.16 16.42
CA PRO A 369 14.04 8.90 17.13
C PRO A 369 14.50 7.78 16.19
N GLU A 370 15.13 6.74 16.72
CA GLU A 370 15.47 5.53 15.94
C GLU A 370 14.23 4.90 15.26
N ASP A 371 14.41 4.39 14.04
CA ASP A 371 13.39 3.66 13.27
C ASP A 371 12.89 2.40 14.01
N ALA A 372 11.63 2.01 13.76
CA ALA A 372 11.05 0.81 14.35
C ALA A 372 11.68 -0.48 13.82
N VAL A 373 12.10 -0.50 12.55
CA VAL A 373 12.73 -1.65 11.91
C VAL A 373 14.24 -1.40 11.80
N ARG A 374 15.01 -2.05 12.66
CA ARG A 374 16.47 -2.07 12.60
C ARG A 374 16.94 -3.03 11.51
N GLU A 375 17.88 -2.59 10.68
CA GLU A 375 18.60 -3.45 9.73
C GLU A 375 19.65 -4.26 10.50
N ASP A 376 19.28 -5.50 10.84
CA ASP A 376 20.18 -6.54 11.38
C ASP A 376 20.08 -7.78 10.47
N SER A 377 20.07 -7.53 9.16
CA SER A 377 19.70 -8.52 8.12
C SER A 377 20.36 -8.27 6.76
N GLY A 378 21.66 -8.54 6.65
CA GLY A 378 22.23 -9.01 5.36
C GLY A 378 23.39 -8.23 4.74
N ASP A 379 23.74 -7.04 5.22
CA ASP A 379 24.87 -6.26 4.68
C ASP A 379 26.24 -6.83 5.14
N GLU A 380 26.58 -8.03 4.67
CA GLU A 380 27.89 -8.70 4.91
C GLU A 380 29.08 -7.94 4.27
N ASP A 381 28.83 -6.92 3.43
CA ASP A 381 29.85 -6.06 2.80
C ASP A 381 30.63 -5.18 3.82
N GLY A 382 30.23 -5.18 5.09
CA GLY A 382 30.95 -4.54 6.20
C GLY A 382 31.92 -5.45 6.98
N GLU A 383 32.01 -6.75 6.66
CA GLU A 383 32.85 -7.69 7.43
C GLU A 383 34.35 -7.57 7.09
N ASP A 384 35.17 -7.61 8.15
CA ASP A 384 36.64 -7.58 8.09
C ASP A 384 37.19 -8.85 7.38
N PRO A 385 37.92 -8.72 6.25
CA PRO A 385 38.30 -9.86 5.40
C PRO A 385 39.30 -10.83 6.06
N ASP A 386 39.95 -10.46 7.16
CA ASP A 386 40.78 -11.39 7.95
C ASP A 386 39.95 -12.22 8.97
N ARG A 387 38.64 -11.98 9.11
CA ARG A 387 37.77 -12.77 10.00
C ARG A 387 37.36 -14.10 9.38
N ARG A 388 37.90 -15.18 9.94
CA ARG A 388 37.55 -16.55 9.55
C ARG A 388 36.15 -16.95 10.03
N ILE A 389 35.18 -16.85 9.11
CA ILE A 389 33.79 -17.32 9.27
C ILE A 389 33.75 -18.78 9.77
N SER A 390 32.81 -19.09 10.66
CA SER A 390 32.67 -20.44 11.25
C SER A 390 31.98 -21.44 10.31
N ILE A 391 32.33 -22.72 10.42
CA ILE A 391 31.79 -23.81 9.58
C ILE A 391 30.23 -23.88 9.64
N ARG A 392 29.62 -23.55 10.79
CA ARG A 392 28.15 -23.47 10.92
C ARG A 392 27.48 -22.41 10.05
N ALA A 393 28.23 -21.45 9.50
CA ALA A 393 27.73 -20.46 8.56
C ALA A 393 27.95 -20.88 7.09
N SER A 394 29.01 -21.66 6.78
CA SER A 394 29.15 -22.27 5.45
C SER A 394 28.10 -23.35 5.19
N ASP A 395 27.80 -24.18 6.19
CA ASP A 395 26.83 -25.28 6.07
C ASP A 395 25.38 -24.78 5.87
N LYS A 396 25.15 -23.48 6.05
CA LYS A 396 23.89 -22.78 5.79
C LYS A 396 23.72 -22.35 4.32
N ARG A 397 24.76 -22.45 3.48
CA ARG A 397 24.81 -21.98 2.08
C ARG A 397 24.60 -23.09 1.05
N ILE A 398 24.04 -24.24 1.45
CA ILE A 398 23.70 -25.34 0.53
C ILE A 398 22.32 -25.07 -0.08
N ALA A 399 22.30 -24.53 -1.30
CA ALA A 399 21.13 -24.57 -2.17
C ALA A 399 20.93 -25.99 -2.73
N CYS A 400 19.77 -26.27 -3.34
CA CYS A 400 19.49 -27.57 -3.96
C CYS A 400 19.89 -27.56 -5.44
N ASP A 401 20.67 -28.54 -5.89
CA ASP A 401 21.29 -28.59 -7.24
C ASP A 401 20.31 -28.83 -8.41
N GLU A 402 18.98 -28.71 -8.21
CA GLU A 402 17.95 -28.97 -9.24
C GLU A 402 17.06 -27.76 -9.62
N GLU A 403 17.31 -26.55 -9.07
CA GLU A 403 16.64 -25.33 -9.57
C GLU A 403 17.33 -24.76 -10.82
N PHE A 404 16.90 -25.21 -11.99
CA PHE A 404 17.31 -24.66 -13.29
C PHE A 404 16.73 -23.25 -13.49
N SER A 405 17.61 -22.23 -13.47
CA SER A 405 17.29 -20.84 -13.82
C SER A 405 17.58 -20.59 -15.31
N ASP A 406 16.56 -20.65 -16.16
CA ASP A 406 16.65 -20.39 -17.61
C ASP A 406 16.68 -18.87 -17.94
N SER A 407 17.64 -18.14 -17.35
CA SER A 407 18.07 -16.77 -17.70
C SER A 407 19.29 -16.39 -16.83
N GLU A 408 20.33 -15.65 -17.26
CA GLU A 408 20.56 -14.81 -18.45
C GLU A 408 22.04 -14.90 -18.92
N ASP A 409 22.35 -15.24 -20.19
CA ASP A 409 23.60 -14.83 -20.89
C ASP A 409 23.52 -15.05 -22.43
N GLU A 410 22.86 -14.13 -23.13
CA GLU A 410 23.02 -13.93 -24.59
C GLU A 410 23.33 -12.44 -24.84
N GLY A 411 24.46 -11.99 -24.28
CA GLY A 411 24.91 -10.60 -24.40
C GLY A 411 25.32 -10.20 -25.83
N GLU A 412 24.87 -9.03 -26.29
CA GLU A 412 25.30 -8.47 -27.57
C GLU A 412 26.80 -8.11 -27.56
N GLY A 413 27.61 -8.79 -28.39
CA GLY A 413 28.84 -8.18 -28.92
C GLY A 413 30.12 -9.02 -28.95
N GLY A 414 30.56 -9.35 -30.17
CA GLY A 414 32.00 -9.23 -30.51
C GLY A 414 32.98 -10.27 -29.96
N ARG A 415 32.76 -11.56 -30.25
CA ARG A 415 33.74 -12.64 -30.00
C ARG A 415 35.17 -12.28 -30.46
N ARG A 416 36.07 -12.01 -29.50
CA ARG A 416 37.52 -11.91 -29.73
C ARG A 416 38.25 -13.10 -29.11
N ASN A 417 38.49 -14.14 -29.92
CA ASN A 417 39.32 -15.27 -29.53
C ASN A 417 40.77 -14.83 -29.27
N VAL A 418 41.26 -15.01 -28.04
CA VAL A 418 42.69 -14.96 -27.71
C VAL A 418 43.14 -16.37 -27.36
N ALA A 419 43.63 -17.11 -28.37
CA ALA A 419 44.16 -18.45 -28.18
C ALA A 419 45.65 -18.37 -27.82
N ASP A 420 46.02 -18.79 -26.61
CA ASP A 420 47.43 -18.78 -26.16
C ASP A 420 48.23 -19.96 -26.76
N HIS A 421 49.53 -19.76 -26.94
CA HIS A 421 50.37 -20.48 -27.88
C HIS A 421 51.43 -21.34 -27.19
N LYS A 422 51.35 -22.69 -27.28
CA LYS A 422 52.55 -23.55 -27.16
C LYS A 422 52.45 -24.97 -27.76
N LYS A 423 53.36 -25.20 -28.72
CA LYS A 423 54.08 -26.46 -29.02
C LYS A 423 53.28 -27.76 -29.31
N GLY A 424 53.18 -28.08 -30.60
CA GLY A 424 53.09 -29.45 -31.12
C GLY A 424 53.54 -29.47 -32.58
N ALA A 425 54.50 -30.30 -32.97
CA ALA A 425 55.18 -30.18 -34.28
C ALA A 425 55.05 -31.43 -35.17
N LYS A 426 54.81 -31.23 -36.47
CA LYS A 426 55.26 -32.09 -37.59
C LYS A 426 55.08 -31.41 -38.96
N LYS A 427 55.82 -31.90 -39.97
CA LYS A 427 55.76 -31.53 -41.41
C LYS A 427 54.53 -32.20 -42.07
N ALA A 428 54.12 -31.93 -43.32
CA ALA A 428 54.83 -31.34 -44.48
C ALA A 428 53.87 -30.78 -45.57
N ARG A 429 54.44 -30.07 -46.57
CA ARG A 429 54.21 -30.08 -48.05
C ARG A 429 52.78 -30.38 -48.61
N ILE A 430 52.30 -29.76 -49.71
CA ILE A 430 53.00 -29.36 -50.95
C ILE A 430 52.23 -28.28 -51.78
N GLU A 431 52.85 -27.79 -52.87
CA GLU A 431 52.44 -26.88 -54.00
C GLU A 431 50.94 -26.52 -54.26
N GLU A 432 50.59 -25.26 -54.59
CA GLU A 432 50.30 -24.62 -55.93
C GLU A 432 48.90 -24.97 -56.53
N ASP A 433 48.24 -24.20 -57.43
CA ASP A 433 48.69 -23.13 -58.35
C ASP A 433 47.61 -22.03 -58.62
N LYS A 434 47.96 -21.04 -59.48
CA LYS A 434 47.33 -19.74 -59.79
C LYS A 434 46.02 -19.80 -60.63
N LYS A 435 45.24 -18.70 -60.60
CA LYS A 435 45.02 -17.72 -61.71
C LYS A 435 44.12 -16.55 -61.27
N GLU A 436 44.43 -15.28 -61.57
CA GLU A 436 44.12 -14.50 -62.80
C GLU A 436 42.59 -14.39 -63.06
N SER A 437 41.97 -13.23 -63.34
CA SER A 437 42.51 -11.97 -63.93
C SER A 437 41.69 -10.70 -63.58
N GLU A 438 42.33 -9.53 -63.66
CA GLU A 438 41.99 -8.30 -64.45
C GLU A 438 40.51 -7.97 -64.82
N ASP A 439 40.03 -6.72 -64.89
CA ASP A 439 40.62 -5.37 -64.62
C ASP A 439 39.54 -4.25 -64.70
N LYS A 440 39.96 -2.98 -64.48
CA LYS A 440 39.45 -1.67 -64.98
C LYS A 440 38.86 -0.67 -63.96
N LYS A 441 39.58 0.45 -63.85
CA LYS A 441 39.06 1.78 -63.49
C LYS A 441 38.44 2.49 -64.71
N THR A 442 37.60 3.49 -64.45
CA THR A 442 37.67 4.81 -65.13
C THR A 442 37.09 5.90 -64.22
N ASP A 443 37.77 7.05 -64.14
CA ASP A 443 37.35 8.24 -63.39
C ASP A 443 36.34 9.11 -64.16
N VAL A 444 35.82 10.20 -63.56
CA VAL A 444 35.76 11.60 -64.10
C VAL A 444 34.81 12.51 -63.28
N LYS A 445 35.36 13.59 -62.67
CA LYS A 445 34.92 15.03 -62.59
C LYS A 445 33.44 15.41 -62.31
N GLU A 446 33.06 16.59 -61.76
CA GLU A 446 33.75 17.78 -61.17
C GLU A 446 32.74 18.70 -60.42
N GLU A 447 33.27 19.65 -59.60
CA GLU A 447 32.75 21.02 -59.32
C GLU A 447 31.36 21.24 -58.63
N ASP A 448 31.09 22.32 -57.85
CA ASP A 448 31.92 23.32 -57.11
C ASP A 448 31.05 24.20 -56.15
N LYS A 449 31.69 24.88 -55.17
CA LYS A 449 31.23 26.09 -54.41
C LYS A 449 29.95 25.99 -53.52
N SER A 450 29.77 26.79 -52.45
CA SER A 450 30.62 27.82 -51.79
C SER A 450 30.26 28.01 -50.30
N LYS A 451 31.10 28.75 -49.56
CA LYS A 451 30.81 29.33 -48.22
C LYS A 451 30.19 30.76 -48.36
N ASP A 452 30.14 31.71 -47.42
CA ASP A 452 30.55 32.01 -46.00
C ASP A 452 29.61 33.19 -45.55
N ASN A 453 29.41 33.68 -44.31
CA ASN A 453 29.54 33.20 -42.91
C ASN A 453 29.06 34.35 -41.97
N SER A 454 28.52 34.06 -40.76
CA SER A 454 28.11 35.02 -39.68
C SER A 454 26.99 36.04 -40.03
N GLY A 455 26.37 36.82 -39.13
CA GLY A 455 26.39 36.88 -37.65
C GLY A 455 25.64 38.11 -37.07
N GLU A 456 25.10 37.99 -35.85
CA GLU A 456 24.61 39.04 -34.90
C GLU A 456 23.48 40.07 -35.24
N LYS A 457 22.39 39.96 -34.44
CA LYS A 457 21.77 40.98 -33.54
C LYS A 457 20.70 42.04 -33.95
N THR A 458 19.84 42.26 -32.93
CA THR A 458 19.11 43.49 -32.50
C THR A 458 17.88 44.03 -33.25
N ASP A 459 16.72 43.73 -32.64
CA ASP A 459 15.75 44.69 -32.05
C ASP A 459 14.58 45.35 -32.81
N THR A 460 13.47 45.37 -32.05
CA THR A 460 12.33 46.31 -32.02
C THR A 460 11.22 46.32 -33.09
N LYS A 461 10.02 45.98 -32.59
CA LYS A 461 8.70 46.60 -32.85
C LYS A 461 8.10 46.51 -34.27
N GLY A 462 7.10 45.63 -34.39
CA GLY A 462 5.95 45.72 -35.29
C GLY A 462 4.74 45.18 -34.55
#